data_AF-A0A0B7HP40-F1
#
_entry.id   AF-A0A0B7HP40-F1
#
_cell.length_a   1.000
_cell.length_b   1.000
_cell.length_c   1.000
_cell.angle_alpha   90.00
_cell.angle_beta   90.00
_cell.angle_gamma   90.00
#
_symmetry.space_group_name_H-M   'P 1'
#
loop_
_entity.id
_entity.type
_entity.pdbx_description
1 polymer ?
#
loop_
_entity_poly.entity_id
_entity_poly.type
_entity_poly.pdbx_seq_one_letter_code
_entity_poly.pdbx_strand_id
1 'polypeptide(L)'
;MKRILLSALGVTLSFSTFAQNEIDALRNSTENLHGTARYRALSGAFGALGGDLSAMSINPAGSAVFSSGALGLSLGNINTKNNATFFGKGISEENSDFDAEQLGGVFVFADPDEYVNKFSFGVNYQKTSDFEDNILRFGGRNNKHSVVDYFGEHAKGFRVGDLKTKAGESISDAYRDLGTNGSFSLQQAFLGYQAYLIEDEKNGNGDNETSYLSNAKIPVDQLFLQETMGRNYKLSFNFGLSLNSKFYLGMNLNSHNIKIP
;
A
#
# COMPACT_ATOMS: atom_id res chain seq x y z
N MET A 1 21.19 9.97 36.90
CA MET A 1 20.16 10.71 36.14
C MET A 1 20.34 10.57 34.62
N LYS A 2 21.46 10.99 34.01
CA LYS A 2 21.68 10.84 32.54
C LYS A 2 21.53 9.41 31.98
N ARG A 3 21.97 8.38 32.73
CA ARG A 3 21.85 6.97 32.31
C ARG A 3 20.42 6.42 32.36
N ILE A 4 19.59 6.95 33.27
CA ILE A 4 18.16 6.58 33.40
C ILE A 4 17.33 7.25 32.30
N LEU A 5 17.68 8.49 31.93
CA LEU A 5 17.11 9.17 30.77
C LEU A 5 17.44 8.46 29.45
N LEU A 6 18.67 7.95 29.29
CA LEU A 6 19.06 7.21 28.09
C LEU A 6 18.34 5.86 27.95
N SER A 7 18.15 5.14 29.06
CA SER A 7 17.38 3.88 29.06
C SER A 7 15.87 4.11 28.94
N ALA A 8 15.32 5.20 29.50
CA ALA A 8 13.93 5.59 29.27
C ALA A 8 13.69 5.97 27.79
N LEU A 9 14.63 6.68 27.16
CA LEU A 9 14.58 7.03 25.74
C LEU A 9 14.63 5.79 24.83
N GLY A 10 15.44 4.78 25.21
CA GLY A 10 15.53 3.51 24.50
C GLY A 10 14.26 2.65 24.59
N VAL A 11 13.57 2.66 25.73
CA VAL A 11 12.28 1.95 25.89
C VAL A 11 11.14 2.65 25.14
N THR A 12 11.18 3.98 25.02
CA THR A 12 10.23 4.74 24.18
C THR A 12 10.54 4.69 22.69
N LEU A 13 11.67 4.13 22.25
CA LEU A 13 11.96 3.91 20.82
C LEU A 13 11.44 2.57 20.31
N SER A 14 10.97 1.69 21.20
CA SER A 14 10.41 0.38 20.86
C SER A 14 8.91 0.42 20.52
N PHE A 15 8.34 1.59 20.22
CA PHE A 15 6.96 1.67 19.76
C PHE A 15 6.80 0.95 18.42
N SER A 16 6.02 -0.14 18.46
CA SER A 16 5.23 -0.73 17.39
C SER A 16 5.70 -0.39 15.98
N THR A 17 6.73 -1.09 15.50
CA THR A 17 6.96 -1.18 14.07
C THR A 17 5.80 -1.95 13.46
N PHE A 18 4.84 -1.23 12.86
CA PHE A 18 3.95 -1.84 11.88
C PHE A 18 4.85 -2.42 10.79
N ALA A 19 4.88 -3.74 10.66
CA ALA A 19 5.62 -4.40 9.60
C ALA A 19 4.96 -4.01 8.26
N GLN A 20 5.49 -2.98 7.61
CA GLN A 20 5.17 -2.67 6.23
C GLN A 20 5.84 -3.73 5.36
N ASN A 21 5.07 -4.38 4.50
CA ASN A 21 5.66 -5.29 3.51
C ASN A 21 6.25 -4.47 2.34
N GLU A 22 6.98 -5.14 1.47
CA GLU A 22 7.57 -4.56 0.26
C GLU A 22 6.53 -3.93 -0.67
N ILE A 23 5.29 -4.44 -0.67
CA ILE A 23 4.18 -3.91 -1.47
C ILE A 23 3.71 -2.56 -0.92
N ASP A 24 3.62 -2.41 0.41
CA ASP A 24 3.22 -1.18 1.07
C ASP A 24 4.30 -0.10 0.94
N ALA A 25 5.57 -0.51 1.02
CA ALA A 25 6.70 0.38 0.75
C ALA A 25 6.67 0.89 -0.71
N LEU A 26 6.47 -0.02 -1.67
CA LEU A 26 6.36 0.35 -3.09
C LEU A 26 5.18 1.29 -3.33
N ARG A 27 3.99 0.96 -2.79
CA ARG A 27 2.77 1.76 -2.94
C ARG A 27 2.93 3.18 -2.39
N ASN A 28 3.58 3.33 -1.24
CA ASN A 28 3.85 4.64 -0.65
C ASN A 28 4.98 5.40 -1.34
N SER A 29 5.88 4.69 -2.04
CA SER A 29 6.96 5.32 -2.81
C SER A 29 6.49 5.89 -4.16
N THR A 30 5.36 5.42 -4.67
CA THR A 30 4.77 5.91 -5.92
C THR A 30 3.89 7.14 -5.66
N GLU A 31 4.24 8.26 -6.28
CA GLU A 31 3.41 9.46 -6.32
C GLU A 31 2.56 9.46 -7.60
N ASN A 32 1.29 9.85 -7.47
CA ASN A 32 0.38 10.04 -8.59
C ASN A 32 0.44 11.48 -9.10
N LEU A 33 -0.02 11.71 -10.33
CA LEU A 33 -0.03 13.05 -10.92
C LEU A 33 -1.18 13.91 -10.34
N HIS A 34 -0.92 14.53 -9.20
CA HIS A 34 -1.77 15.51 -8.54
C HIS A 34 -1.17 16.92 -8.65
N GLY A 35 -2.01 17.94 -8.44
CA GLY A 35 -1.64 19.35 -8.58
C GLY A 35 -2.70 20.16 -9.33
N THR A 36 -2.30 21.30 -9.88
CA THR A 36 -3.21 22.22 -10.55
C THR A 36 -3.81 21.57 -11.78
N ALA A 37 -5.00 22.02 -12.19
CA ALA A 37 -5.61 21.59 -13.46
C ALA A 37 -4.65 21.77 -14.65
N ARG A 38 -3.87 22.86 -14.66
CA ARG A 38 -2.86 23.13 -15.70
C ARG A 38 -1.69 22.15 -15.64
N TYR A 39 -1.16 21.88 -14.44
CA TYR A 39 -0.09 20.91 -14.22
C TYR A 39 -0.49 19.50 -14.66
N ARG A 40 -1.69 19.06 -14.25
CA ARG A 40 -2.25 17.74 -14.61
C ARG A 40 -2.60 17.65 -16.10
N ALA A 41 -3.20 18.68 -16.69
CA ALA A 41 -3.57 18.69 -18.11
C ALA A 41 -2.36 18.55 -19.05
N LEU A 42 -1.19 19.04 -18.64
CA LEU A 42 0.06 18.85 -19.36
C LEU A 42 0.90 17.68 -18.82
N SER A 43 0.29 16.71 -18.15
CA SER A 43 0.95 15.50 -17.65
C SER A 43 2.19 15.78 -16.78
N GLY A 44 2.20 16.90 -16.06
CA GLY A 44 3.30 17.33 -15.20
C GLY A 44 4.47 18.04 -15.91
N ALA A 45 4.35 18.39 -17.19
CA ALA A 45 5.42 19.06 -17.95
C ALA A 45 5.91 20.37 -17.30
N PHE A 46 5.03 21.05 -16.55
CA PHE A 46 5.39 22.25 -15.79
C PHE A 46 6.43 21.99 -14.70
N GLY A 47 6.66 20.74 -14.27
CA GLY A 47 7.74 20.41 -13.35
C GLY A 47 9.12 20.82 -13.88
N ALA A 48 9.35 20.74 -15.19
CA ALA A 48 10.59 21.22 -15.80
C ALA A 48 10.59 22.74 -16.03
N LEU A 49 9.45 23.31 -16.43
CA LEU A 49 9.33 24.71 -16.85
C LEU A 49 9.23 25.71 -15.67
N GLY A 50 8.59 25.31 -14.56
CA GLY A 50 8.25 26.22 -13.47
C GLY A 50 6.99 27.06 -13.74
N GLY A 51 6.75 28.09 -12.92
CA GLY A 51 5.62 29.01 -13.10
C GLY A 51 4.24 28.41 -12.76
N ASP A 52 4.19 27.29 -12.04
CA ASP A 52 2.97 26.64 -11.54
C ASP A 52 3.13 26.26 -10.05
N LEU A 53 2.03 26.31 -9.30
CA LEU A 53 2.02 26.04 -7.85
C LEU A 53 2.43 24.60 -7.52
N SER A 54 2.14 23.64 -8.39
CA SER A 54 2.56 22.24 -8.22
C SER A 54 4.00 22.02 -8.67
N ALA A 55 4.43 22.75 -9.71
CA ALA A 55 5.78 22.67 -10.24
C ALA A 55 6.83 23.12 -9.22
N MET A 56 6.55 24.14 -8.39
CA MET A 56 7.52 24.61 -7.41
C MET A 56 7.92 23.54 -6.39
N SER A 57 7.03 22.57 -6.08
CA SER A 57 7.33 21.46 -5.16
C SER A 57 8.29 20.43 -5.77
N ILE A 58 8.36 20.35 -7.10
CA ILE A 58 9.20 19.40 -7.86
C ILE A 58 10.51 20.05 -8.28
N ASN A 59 10.42 21.26 -8.85
CA ASN A 59 11.55 22.10 -9.21
C ASN A 59 11.51 23.39 -8.37
N PRO A 60 12.29 23.47 -7.28
CA PRO A 60 12.27 24.61 -6.37
C PRO A 60 12.57 25.95 -7.05
N ALA A 61 13.44 25.97 -8.07
CA ALA A 61 13.77 27.19 -8.82
C ALA A 61 12.61 27.68 -9.69
N GLY A 62 11.63 26.81 -9.98
CA GLY A 62 10.47 27.10 -10.80
C GLY A 62 9.55 28.18 -10.23
N SER A 63 9.66 28.52 -8.93
CA SER A 63 8.90 29.63 -8.35
C SER A 63 9.42 31.00 -8.80
N ALA A 64 10.72 31.14 -9.08
CA ALA A 64 11.30 32.39 -9.58
C ALA A 64 10.94 32.65 -11.07
N VAL A 65 10.35 31.66 -11.74
CA VAL A 65 9.80 31.81 -13.10
C VAL A 65 8.48 32.60 -13.09
N PHE A 66 7.75 32.60 -11.97
CA PHE A 66 6.51 33.39 -11.88
C PHE A 66 6.78 34.87 -12.19
N SER A 67 5.92 35.46 -13.01
CA SER A 67 5.97 36.88 -13.37
C SER A 67 5.40 37.77 -12.26
N SER A 68 4.43 37.26 -11.50
CA SER A 68 3.73 37.95 -10.44
C SER A 68 3.29 36.97 -9.36
N GLY A 69 2.89 37.50 -8.21
CA GLY A 69 2.25 36.67 -7.19
C GLY A 69 0.98 36.00 -7.72
N ALA A 70 0.69 34.81 -7.21
CA ALA A 70 -0.49 34.02 -7.58
C ALA A 70 -1.03 33.26 -6.38
N LEU A 71 -2.35 33.08 -6.33
CA LEU A 71 -3.05 32.19 -5.40
C LEU A 71 -3.87 31.20 -6.23
N GLY A 72 -4.00 29.97 -5.77
CA GLY A 72 -4.72 28.94 -6.50
C GLY A 72 -5.31 27.87 -5.59
N LEU A 73 -6.52 27.45 -5.96
CA LEU A 73 -7.24 26.30 -5.41
C LEU A 73 -7.57 25.36 -6.58
N SER A 74 -7.34 24.07 -6.42
CA SER A 74 -7.74 23.04 -7.38
C SER A 74 -8.58 21.98 -6.69
N LEU A 75 -9.69 21.63 -7.34
CA LEU A 75 -10.58 20.54 -6.96
C LEU A 75 -10.44 19.43 -7.99
N GLY A 76 -10.64 18.19 -7.56
CA GLY A 76 -10.50 17.00 -8.39
C GLY A 76 -11.69 16.07 -8.23
N ASN A 77 -11.95 15.31 -9.29
CA ASN A 77 -12.77 14.11 -9.22
C ASN A 77 -11.98 12.94 -9.81
N ILE A 78 -11.88 11.85 -9.06
CA ILE A 78 -11.25 10.61 -9.50
C ILE A 78 -12.33 9.55 -9.56
N ASN A 79 -12.51 8.94 -10.73
CA ASN A 79 -13.41 7.81 -10.92
C ASN A 79 -12.60 6.54 -11.15
N THR A 80 -12.72 5.58 -10.25
CA THR A 80 -12.02 4.31 -10.26
C THR A 80 -13.00 3.19 -10.62
N LYS A 81 -12.64 2.39 -11.62
CA LYS A 81 -13.42 1.21 -12.04
C LYS A 81 -12.56 -0.04 -11.93
N ASN A 82 -12.93 -0.92 -11.02
CA ASN A 82 -12.27 -2.21 -10.83
C ASN A 82 -13.08 -3.31 -11.49
N ASN A 83 -12.46 -4.02 -12.43
CA ASN A 83 -13.05 -5.20 -13.05
C ASN A 83 -12.32 -6.44 -12.56
N ALA A 84 -13.07 -7.42 -12.08
CA ALA A 84 -12.55 -8.71 -11.64
C ALA A 84 -13.36 -9.83 -12.30
N THR A 85 -12.72 -10.97 -12.54
CA THR A 85 -13.40 -12.15 -13.06
C THR A 85 -13.14 -13.33 -12.13
N PHE A 86 -14.21 -13.98 -11.69
CA PHE A 86 -14.14 -15.15 -10.83
C PHE A 86 -14.99 -16.28 -11.42
N PHE A 87 -14.35 -17.38 -11.81
CA PHE A 87 -14.99 -18.52 -12.49
C PHE A 87 -15.88 -18.11 -13.69
N GLY A 88 -15.41 -17.18 -14.51
CA GLY A 88 -16.13 -16.68 -15.69
C GLY A 88 -17.26 -15.68 -15.37
N LYS A 89 -17.52 -15.39 -14.10
CA LYS A 89 -18.40 -14.28 -13.69
C LYS A 89 -17.58 -13.01 -13.57
N GLY A 90 -17.85 -12.04 -14.44
CA GLY A 90 -17.32 -10.68 -14.32
C GLY A 90 -18.04 -9.91 -13.22
N ILE A 91 -17.28 -9.18 -12.41
CA ILE A 91 -17.75 -8.23 -11.40
C ILE A 91 -17.05 -6.91 -11.66
N SER A 92 -17.82 -5.82 -11.60
CA SER A 92 -17.32 -4.47 -11.77
C SER A 92 -17.76 -3.64 -10.57
N GLU A 93 -16.81 -2.98 -9.92
CA GLU A 93 -17.04 -2.01 -8.86
C GLU A 93 -16.57 -0.64 -9.36
N GLU A 94 -17.41 0.38 -9.21
CA GLU A 94 -17.12 1.76 -9.61
C GLU A 94 -17.23 2.67 -8.40
N ASN A 95 -16.23 3.52 -8.18
CA ASN A 95 -16.21 4.50 -7.11
C ASN A 95 -15.75 5.86 -7.63
N SER A 96 -16.40 6.94 -7.19
CA SER A 96 -16.08 8.32 -7.58
C SER A 96 -15.83 9.16 -6.33
N ASP A 97 -14.65 9.74 -6.26
CA ASP A 97 -14.21 10.58 -5.15
C ASP A 97 -14.03 12.02 -5.62
N PHE A 98 -14.64 12.98 -4.91
CA PHE A 98 -14.53 14.41 -5.19
C PHE A 98 -13.94 15.13 -3.99
N ASP A 99 -12.80 15.80 -4.19
CA ASP A 99 -12.15 16.51 -3.10
C ASP A 99 -11.23 17.66 -3.56
N ALA A 100 -10.63 18.33 -2.57
CA ALA A 100 -9.64 19.38 -2.80
C ALA A 100 -8.26 18.76 -3.05
N GLU A 101 -7.73 19.03 -4.24
CA GLU A 101 -6.45 18.50 -4.70
C GLU A 101 -5.28 19.37 -4.24
N GLN A 102 -5.47 20.70 -4.26
CA GLN A 102 -4.38 21.63 -3.99
C GLN A 102 -4.87 23.00 -3.55
N LEU A 103 -4.16 23.61 -2.60
CA LEU A 103 -4.26 25.02 -2.24
C LEU A 103 -2.84 25.58 -2.10
N GLY A 104 -2.57 26.70 -2.76
CA GLY A 104 -1.25 27.30 -2.68
C GLY A 104 -1.18 28.75 -3.12
N GLY A 105 -0.05 29.35 -2.85
CA GLY A 105 0.25 30.72 -3.19
C GLY A 105 1.74 30.96 -3.39
N VAL A 106 2.08 31.93 -4.22
CA VAL A 106 3.43 32.44 -4.40
C VAL A 106 3.41 33.96 -4.36
N PHE A 107 4.37 34.53 -3.65
CA PHE A 107 4.67 35.95 -3.60
C PHE A 107 5.95 36.19 -4.39
N VAL A 108 5.95 37.23 -5.22
CA VAL A 108 7.07 37.55 -6.10
C VAL A 108 7.48 38.99 -5.86
N PHE A 109 8.76 39.19 -5.56
CA PHE A 109 9.42 40.47 -5.42
C PHE A 109 10.48 40.57 -6.51
N ALA A 110 10.40 41.61 -7.34
CA ALA A 110 11.30 41.77 -8.49
C ALA A 110 11.93 43.16 -8.48
N ASP A 111 13.24 43.20 -8.70
CA ASP A 111 14.02 44.41 -8.87
C ASP A 111 14.93 44.24 -10.11
N PRO A 112 14.51 44.71 -11.29
CA PRO A 112 15.19 44.40 -12.54
C PRO A 112 16.64 44.90 -12.64
N ASP A 113 17.00 45.93 -11.87
CA ASP A 113 18.29 46.62 -11.96
C ASP A 113 19.38 45.96 -11.08
N GLU A 114 18.98 45.06 -10.19
CA GLU A 114 19.87 44.34 -9.27
C GLU A 114 20.42 43.03 -9.86
N TYR A 115 21.58 42.58 -9.38
CA TYR A 115 22.11 41.26 -9.77
C TYR A 115 21.17 40.13 -9.32
N VAL A 116 20.62 40.24 -8.10
CA VAL A 116 19.53 39.38 -7.61
C VAL A 116 18.23 40.04 -7.99
N ASN A 117 17.75 39.76 -9.20
CA ASN A 117 16.69 40.55 -9.79
C ASN A 117 15.27 40.05 -9.46
N LYS A 118 15.16 38.88 -8.83
CA LYS A 118 13.89 38.37 -8.34
C LYS A 118 14.06 37.44 -7.14
N PHE A 119 13.16 37.59 -6.18
CA PHE A 119 12.96 36.66 -5.07
C PHE A 119 11.49 36.21 -5.03
N SER A 120 11.26 34.92 -4.80
CA SER A 120 9.92 34.37 -4.64
C SER A 120 9.82 33.53 -3.37
N PHE A 121 8.68 33.63 -2.70
CA PHE A 121 8.32 32.80 -1.56
C PHE A 121 6.96 32.16 -1.83
N GLY A 122 6.89 30.83 -1.71
CA GLY A 122 5.68 30.08 -1.97
C GLY A 122 5.30 29.14 -0.84
N VAL A 123 4.00 28.91 -0.69
CA VAL A 123 3.44 27.86 0.17
C VAL A 123 2.48 27.06 -0.68
N ASN A 124 2.65 25.75 -0.71
CA ASN A 124 1.81 24.85 -1.50
C ASN A 124 1.40 23.63 -0.66
N TYR A 125 0.11 23.41 -0.51
CA TYR A 125 -0.46 22.19 0.09
C TYR A 125 -1.13 21.39 -1.03
N GLN A 126 -0.62 20.19 -1.31
CA GLN A 126 -1.10 19.37 -2.42
C GLN A 126 -1.27 17.91 -2.00
N LYS A 127 -2.29 17.23 -2.53
CA LYS A 127 -2.36 15.76 -2.51
C LYS A 127 -1.23 15.20 -3.38
N THR A 128 -0.66 14.06 -3.01
CA THR A 128 0.39 13.36 -3.79
C THR A 128 0.04 11.92 -4.12
N SER A 129 -0.77 11.29 -3.28
CA SER A 129 -1.29 9.95 -3.53
C SER A 129 -2.70 9.86 -2.95
N ASP A 130 -3.54 9.11 -3.64
CA ASP A 130 -4.90 8.82 -3.22
C ASP A 130 -5.10 7.31 -3.24
N PHE A 131 -5.45 6.75 -2.09
CA PHE A 131 -5.79 5.35 -1.91
C PHE A 131 -7.22 5.19 -1.40
N GLU A 132 -7.98 6.28 -1.31
CA GLU A 132 -9.31 6.29 -0.70
C GLU A 132 -10.28 5.43 -1.51
N ASP A 133 -11.02 4.57 -0.78
CA ASP A 133 -12.18 3.82 -1.25
C ASP A 133 -11.95 3.04 -2.55
N ASN A 134 -10.74 2.49 -2.73
CA ASN A 134 -10.50 1.53 -3.79
C ASN A 134 -11.02 0.16 -3.35
N ILE A 135 -12.26 -0.15 -3.70
CA ILE A 135 -12.91 -1.42 -3.37
C ILE A 135 -12.74 -2.40 -4.52
N LEU A 136 -12.02 -3.49 -4.27
CA LEU A 136 -11.96 -4.66 -5.13
C LEU A 136 -12.74 -5.78 -4.48
N ARG A 137 -13.88 -6.10 -5.08
CA ARG A 137 -14.73 -7.20 -4.63
C ARG A 137 -14.93 -8.19 -5.76
N PHE A 138 -14.65 -9.47 -5.49
CA PHE A 138 -15.02 -10.54 -6.40
C PHE A 138 -15.34 -11.82 -5.66
N GLY A 139 -16.19 -12.63 -6.26
CA GLY A 139 -16.67 -13.84 -5.60
C GLY A 139 -17.77 -14.52 -6.37
N GLY A 140 -18.06 -15.74 -5.97
CA GLY A 140 -19.04 -16.57 -6.62
C GLY A 140 -19.05 -17.98 -6.04
N ARG A 141 -19.92 -18.80 -6.63
CA ARG A 141 -20.10 -20.19 -6.24
C ARG A 141 -19.02 -21.04 -6.90
N ASN A 142 -18.09 -21.54 -6.10
CA ASN A 142 -17.03 -22.43 -6.54
C ASN A 142 -17.53 -23.89 -6.47
N ASN A 143 -17.69 -24.49 -7.64
CA ASN A 143 -18.19 -25.86 -7.79
C ASN A 143 -17.07 -26.91 -7.90
N LYS A 144 -15.80 -26.51 -7.78
CA LYS A 144 -14.65 -27.39 -8.04
C LYS A 144 -13.71 -27.47 -6.86
N HIS A 145 -13.49 -26.35 -6.18
CA HIS A 145 -12.45 -26.22 -5.17
C HIS A 145 -12.96 -25.57 -3.89
N SER A 146 -12.28 -25.85 -2.80
CA SER A 146 -12.49 -25.23 -1.50
C SER A 146 -11.17 -25.01 -0.78
N VAL A 147 -11.21 -24.30 0.35
CA VAL A 147 -10.03 -24.16 1.22
C VAL A 147 -9.49 -25.51 1.72
N VAL A 148 -10.31 -26.56 1.73
CA VAL A 148 -9.87 -27.89 2.16
C VAL A 148 -8.85 -28.48 1.20
N ASP A 149 -8.92 -28.13 -0.09
CA ASP A 149 -7.97 -28.62 -1.08
C ASP A 149 -6.55 -28.15 -0.78
N TYR A 150 -6.37 -26.99 -0.14
CA TYR A 150 -5.07 -26.53 0.33
C TYR A 150 -4.42 -27.55 1.29
N PHE A 151 -5.19 -28.04 2.27
CA PHE A 151 -4.69 -29.05 3.20
C PHE A 151 -4.46 -30.39 2.52
N GLY A 152 -5.34 -30.79 1.61
CA GLY A 152 -5.19 -32.03 0.82
C GLY A 152 -3.95 -32.02 -0.07
N GLU A 153 -3.67 -30.91 -0.76
CA GLU A 153 -2.45 -30.74 -1.58
C GLU A 153 -1.18 -30.80 -0.73
N HIS A 154 -1.19 -30.19 0.47
CA HIS A 154 -0.07 -30.30 1.39
C HIS A 154 0.11 -31.70 1.99
N ALA A 155 -0.95 -32.50 2.08
CA ALA A 155 -0.91 -33.86 2.62
C ALA A 155 -0.37 -34.90 1.63
N LYS A 156 -0.41 -34.62 0.31
CA LYS A 156 0.06 -35.57 -0.72
C LYS A 156 1.51 -36.01 -0.46
N GLY A 157 1.70 -37.33 -0.37
CA GLY A 157 3.00 -37.95 -0.18
C GLY A 157 3.46 -38.09 1.27
N PHE A 158 2.71 -37.55 2.24
CA PHE A 158 2.89 -37.88 3.65
C PHE A 158 2.04 -39.09 4.02
N ARG A 159 2.50 -39.86 5.00
CA ARG A 159 1.74 -41.00 5.51
C ARG A 159 0.74 -40.54 6.54
N VAL A 160 -0.43 -41.19 6.58
CA VAL A 160 -1.45 -40.93 7.61
C VAL A 160 -0.89 -41.06 9.03
N GLY A 161 0.03 -41.99 9.26
CA GLY A 161 0.73 -42.13 10.54
C GLY A 161 1.50 -40.88 10.96
N ASP A 162 2.05 -40.12 10.00
CA ASP A 162 2.80 -38.88 10.26
C ASP A 162 1.87 -37.71 10.63
N LEU A 163 0.57 -37.82 10.31
CA LEU A 163 -0.45 -36.81 10.62
C LEU A 163 -1.21 -37.09 11.92
N LYS A 164 -0.88 -38.19 12.62
CA LYS A 164 -1.46 -38.57 13.91
C LYS A 164 -0.57 -38.12 15.07
N THR A 165 -1.18 -37.81 16.21
CA THR A 165 -0.44 -37.57 17.44
C THR A 165 0.13 -38.86 18.00
N LYS A 166 1.30 -38.80 18.60
CA LYS A 166 1.89 -39.94 19.32
C LYS A 166 1.15 -40.16 20.64
N ALA A 167 1.27 -41.36 21.20
CA ALA A 167 0.65 -41.70 22.48
C ALA A 167 1.15 -40.75 23.59
N GLY A 168 0.22 -40.03 24.23
CA GLY A 168 0.53 -39.06 25.30
C GLY A 168 0.97 -37.68 24.82
N GLU A 169 1.00 -37.41 23.52
CA GLU A 169 1.32 -36.11 22.93
C GLU A 169 0.06 -35.28 22.71
N SER A 170 0.12 -33.98 23.00
CA SER A 170 -0.98 -33.06 22.70
C SER A 170 -0.93 -32.60 21.24
N ILE A 171 -2.10 -32.29 20.64
CA ILE A 171 -2.17 -31.75 19.26
C ILE A 171 -1.32 -30.48 19.11
N SER A 172 -1.30 -29.62 20.14
CA SER A 172 -0.54 -28.38 20.14
C SER A 172 0.97 -28.63 20.15
N ASP A 173 1.43 -29.59 20.95
CA ASP A 173 2.86 -29.94 21.02
C ASP A 173 3.32 -30.59 19.70
N ALA A 174 2.53 -31.51 19.14
CA ALA A 174 2.79 -32.11 17.83
C ALA A 174 2.84 -31.05 16.72
N TYR A 175 1.86 -30.14 16.67
CA TYR A 175 1.83 -29.06 15.68
C TYR A 175 3.05 -28.14 15.78
N ARG A 176 3.49 -27.82 17.00
CA ARG A 176 4.69 -27.00 17.23
C ARG A 176 5.95 -27.75 16.80
N ASP A 177 6.09 -29.02 17.16
CA ASP A 177 7.24 -29.85 16.78
C ASP A 177 7.36 -29.98 15.25
N LEU A 178 6.25 -30.22 14.55
CA LEU A 178 6.21 -30.25 13.08
C LEU A 178 6.60 -28.92 12.45
N GLY A 179 6.27 -27.80 13.08
CA GLY A 179 6.69 -26.47 12.63
C GLY A 179 8.16 -26.16 12.85
N THR A 180 8.76 -26.71 13.91
CA THR A 180 10.17 -26.46 14.26
C THR A 180 11.13 -27.45 13.62
N ASN A 181 10.76 -28.73 13.58
CA ASN A 181 11.61 -29.85 13.18
C ASN A 181 11.11 -30.55 11.92
N GLY A 182 9.84 -30.35 11.54
CA GLY A 182 9.24 -30.91 10.34
C GLY A 182 9.29 -29.95 9.14
N SER A 183 8.35 -30.14 8.21
CA SER A 183 8.19 -29.26 7.06
C SER A 183 6.91 -28.44 7.19
N PHE A 184 6.91 -27.25 6.57
CA PHE A 184 5.70 -26.43 6.48
C PHE A 184 4.52 -27.22 5.90
N SER A 185 4.72 -27.97 4.82
CA SER A 185 3.66 -28.80 4.22
C SER A 185 3.11 -29.84 5.19
N LEU A 186 3.98 -30.54 5.92
CA LEU A 186 3.55 -31.54 6.90
C LEU A 186 2.75 -30.89 8.04
N GLN A 187 3.17 -29.71 8.49
CA GLN A 187 2.45 -28.94 9.51
C GLN A 187 1.06 -28.51 9.03
N GLN A 188 0.92 -28.07 7.76
CA GLN A 188 -0.39 -27.74 7.17
C GLN A 188 -1.27 -28.98 7.02
N ALA A 189 -0.72 -30.08 6.50
CA ALA A 189 -1.42 -31.35 6.37
C ALA A 189 -1.95 -31.87 7.72
N PHE A 190 -1.11 -31.80 8.77
CA PHE A 190 -1.49 -32.19 10.13
C PHE A 190 -2.66 -31.36 10.65
N LEU A 191 -2.64 -30.04 10.43
CA LEU A 191 -3.75 -29.16 10.82
C LEU A 191 -5.05 -29.57 10.13
N GLY A 192 -5.00 -29.82 8.82
CA GLY A 192 -6.18 -30.26 8.05
C GLY A 192 -6.72 -31.62 8.50
N TYR A 193 -5.84 -32.57 8.79
CA TYR A 193 -6.21 -33.91 9.24
C TYR A 193 -6.79 -33.91 10.65
N GLN A 194 -6.15 -33.21 11.60
CA GLN A 194 -6.64 -33.09 12.98
C GLN A 194 -7.95 -32.31 13.09
N ALA A 195 -8.22 -31.39 12.14
CA ALA A 195 -9.48 -30.68 12.03
C ALA A 195 -10.56 -31.44 11.25
N TYR A 196 -10.30 -32.67 10.80
CA TYR A 196 -11.19 -33.48 9.96
C TYR A 196 -11.61 -32.79 8.65
N LEU A 197 -10.80 -31.85 8.16
CA LEU A 197 -11.01 -31.24 6.85
C LEU A 197 -10.63 -32.22 5.75
N ILE A 198 -9.57 -33.00 5.97
CA ILE A 198 -9.17 -34.12 5.13
C ILE A 198 -9.18 -35.42 5.93
N GLU A 199 -9.46 -36.52 5.26
CA GLU A 199 -9.45 -37.86 5.84
C GLU A 199 -8.69 -38.83 4.96
N ASP A 200 -8.21 -39.93 5.53
CA ASP A 200 -7.52 -40.98 4.79
C ASP A 200 -8.48 -41.75 3.87
N GLU A 201 -8.05 -42.00 2.64
CA GLU A 201 -8.78 -42.88 1.74
C GLU A 201 -8.68 -44.31 2.27
N LYS A 202 -9.80 -44.93 2.63
CA LYS A 202 -9.82 -46.26 3.29
C LYS A 202 -9.50 -47.40 2.31
N ASN A 203 -8.28 -47.44 1.80
CA ASN A 203 -7.77 -48.43 0.85
C ASN A 203 -6.89 -49.52 1.52
N GLY A 204 -7.21 -49.89 2.77
CA GLY A 204 -6.58 -51.02 3.47
C GLY A 204 -5.13 -50.82 3.94
N ASN A 205 -4.49 -49.69 3.63
CA ASN A 205 -3.09 -49.40 3.96
C ASN A 205 -2.88 -48.76 5.35
N GLY A 206 -3.97 -48.39 6.04
CA GLY A 206 -3.93 -47.84 7.41
C GLY A 206 -2.99 -46.65 7.52
N ASP A 207 -2.04 -46.72 8.47
CA ASP A 207 -1.08 -45.63 8.70
C ASP A 207 -0.11 -45.38 7.53
N ASN A 208 0.01 -46.30 6.58
CA ASN A 208 0.84 -46.14 5.38
C ASN A 208 0.09 -45.52 4.19
N GLU A 209 -1.20 -45.20 4.35
CA GLU A 209 -1.95 -44.50 3.31
C GLU A 209 -1.37 -43.10 3.06
N THR A 210 -1.36 -42.67 1.79
CA THR A 210 -0.84 -41.36 1.35
C THR A 210 -1.85 -40.60 0.49
N SER A 211 -3.03 -41.18 0.30
CA SER A 211 -4.17 -40.65 -0.43
C SER A 211 -5.19 -40.12 0.55
N TYR A 212 -5.70 -38.92 0.28
CA TYR A 212 -6.60 -38.19 1.17
C TYR A 212 -7.85 -37.75 0.43
N LEU A 213 -8.98 -37.82 1.12
CA LEU A 213 -10.27 -37.32 0.66
C LEU A 213 -10.58 -35.99 1.36
N SER A 214 -11.22 -35.08 0.63
CA SER A 214 -11.70 -33.80 1.15
C SER A 214 -13.09 -33.98 1.77
N ASN A 215 -13.26 -33.55 3.01
CA ASN A 215 -14.57 -33.51 3.69
C ASN A 215 -15.36 -32.24 3.37
N ALA A 216 -14.86 -31.39 2.46
CA ALA A 216 -15.59 -30.19 2.03
C ALA A 216 -16.86 -30.54 1.27
N LYS A 217 -17.97 -29.90 1.64
CA LYS A 217 -19.19 -29.90 0.83
C LYS A 217 -19.07 -28.84 -0.26
N ILE A 218 -18.83 -29.29 -1.48
CA ILE A 218 -18.89 -28.45 -2.68
C ILE A 218 -20.35 -28.46 -3.17
N PRO A 219 -20.88 -27.31 -3.63
CA PRO A 219 -20.19 -26.05 -3.87
C PRO A 219 -20.09 -25.12 -2.66
N VAL A 220 -19.08 -24.26 -2.66
CA VAL A 220 -18.84 -23.23 -1.64
C VAL A 220 -18.98 -21.83 -2.23
N ASP A 221 -19.61 -20.92 -1.49
CA ASP A 221 -19.65 -19.51 -1.86
C ASP A 221 -18.39 -18.82 -1.35
N GLN A 222 -17.63 -18.21 -2.26
CA GLN A 222 -16.38 -17.53 -1.95
C GLN A 222 -16.52 -16.04 -2.24
N LEU A 223 -16.03 -15.22 -1.33
CA LEU A 223 -15.98 -13.78 -1.46
C LEU A 223 -14.60 -13.30 -1.08
N PHE A 224 -13.98 -12.56 -1.98
CA PHE A 224 -12.80 -11.75 -1.73
C PHE A 224 -13.22 -10.29 -1.70
N LEU A 225 -12.77 -9.59 -0.67
CA LEU A 225 -12.95 -8.15 -0.49
C LEU A 225 -11.60 -7.57 -0.12
N GLN A 226 -11.15 -6.61 -0.90
CA GLN A 226 -10.01 -5.77 -0.59
C GLN A 226 -10.45 -4.33 -0.67
N GLU A 227 -10.22 -3.59 0.41
CA GLU A 227 -10.48 -2.16 0.50
C GLU A 227 -9.15 -1.48 0.80
N THR A 228 -8.83 -0.43 0.05
CA THR A 228 -7.76 0.49 0.46
C THR A 228 -8.37 1.82 0.86
N MET A 229 -7.75 2.46 1.84
CA MET A 229 -8.13 3.77 2.33
C MET A 229 -6.85 4.57 2.58
N GLY A 230 -6.97 5.89 2.65
CA GLY A 230 -5.89 6.78 3.01
C GLY A 230 -5.46 7.71 1.88
N ARG A 231 -4.87 8.84 2.29
CA ARG A 231 -4.41 9.91 1.40
C ARG A 231 -3.09 10.47 1.88
N ASN A 232 -2.25 10.86 0.93
CA ASN A 232 -0.97 11.50 1.20
C ASN A 232 -1.02 12.95 0.74
N TYR A 233 -0.60 13.85 1.63
CA TYR A 233 -0.50 15.28 1.35
C TYR A 233 0.92 15.77 1.59
N LYS A 234 1.32 16.76 0.80
CA LYS A 234 2.62 17.42 0.85
C LYS A 234 2.40 18.91 1.06
N LEU A 235 2.91 19.43 2.19
CA LEU A 235 3.05 20.85 2.45
C LEU A 235 4.46 21.29 2.08
N SER A 236 4.59 22.22 1.14
CA SER A 236 5.86 22.72 0.63
C SER A 236 6.00 24.21 0.94
N PHE A 237 7.09 24.58 1.61
CA PHE A 237 7.57 25.95 1.66
C PHE A 237 8.69 26.11 0.64
N ASN A 238 8.50 27.03 -0.30
CA ASN A 238 9.40 27.23 -1.41
C ASN A 238 10.05 28.62 -1.34
N PHE A 239 11.34 28.66 -1.64
CA PHE A 239 12.10 29.89 -1.83
C PHE A 239 12.79 29.84 -3.20
N GLY A 240 12.64 30.89 -4.01
CA GLY A 240 13.24 31.00 -5.33
C GLY A 240 14.00 32.30 -5.49
N LEU A 241 15.10 32.26 -6.25
CA LEU A 241 15.94 33.40 -6.58
C LEU A 241 16.25 33.39 -8.09
N SER A 242 16.22 34.56 -8.71
CA SER A 242 16.71 34.81 -10.05
C SER A 242 17.95 35.70 -9.97
N LEU A 243 19.02 35.29 -10.65
CA LEU A 243 20.25 36.05 -10.80
C LEU A 243 20.35 36.54 -12.24
N ASN A 244 20.23 37.86 -12.42
CA ASN A 244 20.34 38.56 -13.70
C ASN A 244 19.49 37.92 -14.82
N SER A 245 18.30 37.38 -14.47
CA SER A 245 17.39 36.64 -15.36
C SER A 245 18.01 35.46 -16.13
N LYS A 246 19.19 34.96 -15.73
CA LYS A 246 19.90 33.89 -16.44
C LYS A 246 20.00 32.62 -15.61
N PHE A 247 20.15 32.77 -14.30
CA PHE A 247 20.28 31.64 -13.38
C PHE A 247 19.17 31.68 -12.36
N TYR A 248 18.50 30.55 -12.20
CA TYR A 248 17.43 30.38 -11.23
C TYR A 248 17.86 29.37 -10.19
N LEU A 249 17.75 29.74 -8.92
CA LEU A 249 18.05 28.90 -7.77
C LEU A 249 16.77 28.75 -6.94
N GLY A 250 16.64 27.64 -6.25
CA GLY A 250 15.54 27.49 -5.31
C GLY A 250 15.77 26.40 -4.30
N MET A 251 14.98 26.45 -3.23
CA MET A 251 15.00 25.49 -2.13
C MET A 251 13.57 25.21 -1.68
N ASN A 252 13.31 23.93 -1.36
CA ASN A 252 12.05 23.49 -0.78
C ASN A 252 12.28 22.88 0.60
N LEU A 253 11.37 23.20 1.52
CA LEU A 253 11.15 22.43 2.73
C LEU A 253 9.78 21.76 2.61
N ASN A 254 9.80 20.43 2.50
CA ASN A 254 8.60 19.63 2.31
C ASN A 254 8.28 18.85 3.59
N SER A 255 7.04 18.94 4.05
CA SER A 255 6.48 18.07 5.07
C SER A 255 5.44 17.16 4.43
N HIS A 256 5.51 15.87 4.73
CA HIS A 256 4.61 14.86 4.22
C HIS A 256 3.70 14.41 5.35
N ASN A 257 2.39 14.40 5.09
CA ASN A 257 1.40 13.86 5.99
C ASN A 257 0.74 12.65 5.31
N ILE A 258 1.03 11.47 5.84
CA ILE A 258 0.49 10.19 5.37
C ILE A 258 -0.64 9.83 6.31
N LYS A 259 -1.88 9.82 5.81
CA LYS A 259 -3.02 9.34 6.58
C LYS A 259 -3.22 7.86 6.26
N ILE A 260 -2.74 7.01 7.15
CA ILE A 260 -3.01 5.56 7.15
C ILE A 260 -4.16 5.33 8.16
N PRO A 261 -5.18 4.51 7.83
CA PRO A 261 -6.19 4.09 8.81
C PRO A 261 -5.60 3.32 9.99
#